data_AF-A0A7K4U9T0-F1
#
_entry.id   AF-A0A7K4U9T0-F1
#
_cell.length_a   1.000
_cell.length_b   1.000
_cell.length_c   1.000
_cell.angle_alpha   90.00
_cell.angle_beta   90.00
_cell.angle_gamma   90.00
#
_symmetry.space_group_name_H-M   'P 1'
#
loop_
_entity.id
_entity.type
_entity.pdbx_description
1 polymer ?
#
loop_
_entity_poly.entity_id
_entity_poly.type
_entity_poly.pdbx_seq_one_letter_code
_entity_poly.pdbx_strand_id
1 'polypeptide(L)'
;LADLWWIYSKPVPADGRELWTLFLQCSCITVVIGGLFYNWMFASLEYSWHLSVAMALSFSLLLLLTLLLVHPARCVFSMIMPTLGTKQGRKLLFSTCVMIAVVNITPNIMSNLKTILQVIKCICKNSSDSLLNSTALLKKVSWDFGDTIQENTHPLYKPMNGHFRLSLLQNSSLIYQKMHLAGEKISREFLSVEVLIKDSIRVANRLAACFFVLYLCFESTWYLKNYLTSLRFDNFYITKKLERLAADRRAAHLLVGSSKKLIRPTGLKLSWEEVVLCLVKAMLVTVALLLLLLVVAMDHFAFSVADTVVRKAAQFSAVLITLSIKYKVGIGIVPFLFKIIRLPSEELLLRDFDRTYQHHLNFSSARCSISPASAPNPSVLLALGLLFCILYTTVFLETYARRLCRKIAASFFPAWEEERVLYLYGKLSRRH
;
A
#
# COMPACT_ATOMS: atom_id res chain seq x y z
N LEU A 1 29.61 2.63 31.54
CA LEU A 1 29.00 1.74 30.51
C LEU A 1 29.75 0.41 30.36
N ALA A 2 31.08 0.41 30.22
CA ALA A 2 31.85 -0.83 30.08
C ALA A 2 31.70 -1.79 31.30
N ASP A 3 31.78 -1.26 32.52
CA ASP A 3 31.64 -2.09 33.74
C ASP A 3 30.25 -2.71 33.88
N LEU A 4 29.21 -1.94 33.52
CA LEU A 4 27.82 -2.42 33.49
C LEU A 4 27.63 -3.56 32.49
N TRP A 5 28.22 -3.45 31.29
CA TRP A 5 28.18 -4.51 30.28
C TRP A 5 28.93 -5.76 30.75
N TRP A 6 30.09 -5.57 31.39
CA TRP A 6 30.87 -6.67 31.94
C TRP A 6 30.08 -7.48 32.97
N ILE A 7 29.48 -6.81 33.96
CA ILE A 7 28.61 -7.45 34.97
C ILE A 7 27.47 -8.21 34.30
N TYR A 8 26.81 -7.62 33.31
CA TYR A 8 25.71 -8.24 32.58
C TYR A 8 26.12 -9.52 31.82
N SER A 9 27.33 -9.54 31.25
CA SER A 9 27.85 -10.64 30.42
C SER A 9 28.45 -11.80 31.22
N LYS A 10 28.75 -11.60 32.51
CA LYS A 10 29.40 -12.57 33.38
C LYS A 10 28.42 -13.70 33.77
N PRO A 11 28.86 -14.98 33.81
CA PRO A 11 27.99 -16.10 34.16
C PRO A 11 27.50 -16.03 35.61
N VAL A 12 28.40 -15.78 36.55
CA VAL A 12 28.12 -15.72 37.99
C VAL A 12 28.62 -14.38 38.54
N PRO A 13 27.78 -13.60 39.24
CA PRO A 13 28.23 -12.37 39.92
C PRO A 13 29.21 -12.73 41.04
N ALA A 14 30.25 -11.92 41.23
CA ALA A 14 31.25 -12.14 42.29
C ALA A 14 30.70 -11.80 43.67
N ASP A 15 29.98 -10.68 43.78
CA ASP A 15 29.54 -10.13 45.06
C ASP A 15 28.06 -9.70 45.00
N GLY A 16 27.47 -9.44 46.18
CA GLY A 16 26.08 -8.97 46.29
C GLY A 16 25.79 -7.69 45.50
N ARG A 17 26.78 -6.79 45.35
CA ARG A 17 26.65 -5.58 44.53
C ARG A 17 26.50 -5.90 43.04
N GLU A 18 27.27 -6.84 42.52
CA GLU A 18 27.14 -7.28 41.12
C GLU A 18 25.79 -7.97 40.90
N LEU A 19 25.33 -8.78 41.85
CA LEU A 19 24.01 -9.43 41.79
C LEU A 19 22.87 -8.41 41.74
N TRP A 20 22.88 -7.40 42.60
CA TRP A 20 21.90 -6.31 42.59
C TRP A 20 21.94 -5.52 41.28
N THR A 21 23.14 -5.26 40.75
CA THR A 21 23.30 -4.55 39.47
C THR A 21 22.72 -5.37 38.31
N LEU A 22 22.99 -6.67 38.26
CA LEU A 22 22.43 -7.59 37.27
C LEU A 22 20.90 -7.65 37.38
N PHE A 23 20.37 -7.75 38.59
CA PHE A 23 18.93 -7.73 38.84
C PHE A 23 18.28 -6.46 38.30
N LEU A 24 18.87 -5.30 38.57
CA LEU A 24 18.38 -4.00 38.07
C LEU A 24 18.39 -3.95 36.53
N GLN A 25 19.47 -4.40 35.89
CA GLN A 25 19.58 -4.43 34.43
C GLN A 25 18.55 -5.35 33.79
N CYS A 26 18.41 -6.57 34.31
CA CYS A 26 17.39 -7.51 33.84
C CYS A 26 15.98 -6.95 34.06
N SER A 27 15.73 -6.27 35.19
CA SER A 27 14.45 -5.62 35.49
C SER A 27 14.12 -4.48 34.51
N CYS A 28 15.10 -3.64 34.16
CA CYS A 28 14.88 -2.61 33.14
C CYS A 28 14.50 -3.23 31.78
N ILE A 29 15.21 -4.29 31.37
CA ILE A 29 14.93 -4.99 30.11
C ILE A 29 13.52 -5.60 30.14
N THR A 30 13.14 -6.25 31.25
CA THR A 30 11.83 -6.92 31.35
C THR A 30 10.68 -5.94 31.44
N VAL A 31 10.84 -4.79 32.10
CA VAL A 31 9.81 -3.74 32.13
C VAL A 31 9.54 -3.20 30.72
N VAL A 32 10.58 -2.94 29.94
CA VAL A 32 10.42 -2.47 28.55
C VAL A 32 9.73 -3.52 27.69
N ILE A 33 10.22 -4.76 27.69
CA ILE A 33 9.64 -5.84 26.87
C ILE A 33 8.21 -6.18 27.34
N GLY A 34 7.97 -6.21 28.65
CA GLY A 34 6.66 -6.44 29.25
C GLY A 34 5.64 -5.36 28.91
N GLY A 35 6.05 -4.09 28.92
CA GLY A 35 5.21 -2.97 28.48
C GLY A 35 4.86 -3.03 26.99
N LEU A 36 5.81 -3.44 26.13
CA LEU A 36 5.53 -3.68 24.71
C LEU A 36 4.55 -4.84 24.52
N PHE A 37 4.71 -5.93 25.28
CA PHE A 37 3.80 -7.07 25.24
C PHE A 37 2.39 -6.71 25.73
N TYR A 38 2.27 -5.92 26.80
CA TYR A 38 1.00 -5.36 27.26
C TYR A 38 0.33 -4.53 26.17
N ASN A 39 1.04 -3.58 25.56
CA ASN A 39 0.49 -2.73 24.50
C ASN A 39 0.06 -3.55 23.29
N TRP A 40 0.81 -4.59 22.93
CA TRP A 40 0.41 -5.48 21.85
C TRP A 40 -0.87 -6.26 22.19
N MET A 41 -0.98 -6.82 23.40
CA MET A 41 -2.19 -7.53 23.87
C MET A 41 -3.42 -6.61 23.97
N PHE A 42 -3.26 -5.42 24.53
CA PHE A 42 -4.36 -4.49 24.77
C PHE A 42 -4.74 -3.72 23.50
N ALA A 43 -3.79 -3.03 22.87
CA ALA A 43 -4.08 -2.12 21.76
C ALA A 43 -4.16 -2.85 20.40
N SER A 44 -3.34 -3.88 20.18
CA SER A 44 -3.35 -4.57 18.88
C SER A 44 -4.33 -5.74 18.86
N LEU A 45 -4.35 -6.58 19.90
CA LEU A 45 -5.19 -7.78 20.00
C LEU A 45 -6.59 -7.51 20.61
N GLU A 46 -6.82 -6.30 21.16
CA GLU A 46 -8.10 -5.87 21.76
C GLU A 46 -8.57 -6.76 22.92
N TYR A 47 -7.65 -7.38 23.67
CA TYR A 47 -7.99 -8.11 24.90
C TYR A 47 -8.41 -7.17 26.02
N SER A 48 -9.20 -7.68 26.98
CA SER A 48 -9.56 -6.93 28.18
C SER A 48 -8.32 -6.48 28.95
N TRP A 49 -8.41 -5.31 29.60
CA TRP A 49 -7.27 -4.74 30.30
C TRP A 49 -6.78 -5.65 31.43
N HIS A 50 -7.69 -6.28 32.19
CA HIS A 50 -7.35 -7.22 33.27
C HIS A 50 -6.52 -8.39 32.75
N LEU A 51 -6.94 -9.02 31.65
CA LEU A 51 -6.24 -10.16 31.06
C LEU A 51 -4.88 -9.73 30.52
N SER A 52 -4.82 -8.58 29.84
CA SER A 52 -3.58 -8.03 29.28
C SER A 52 -2.55 -7.72 30.37
N VAL A 53 -2.98 -7.12 31.50
CA VAL A 53 -2.11 -6.85 32.65
C VAL A 53 -1.62 -8.15 33.29
N ALA A 54 -2.53 -9.09 33.58
CA ALA A 54 -2.16 -10.35 34.22
C ALA A 54 -1.15 -11.15 33.38
N MET A 55 -1.39 -11.26 32.07
CA MET A 55 -0.48 -11.94 31.15
C MET A 55 0.87 -11.22 31.03
N ALA A 56 0.88 -9.89 30.96
CA ALA A 56 2.11 -9.12 30.87
C ALA A 56 2.97 -9.20 32.15
N LEU A 57 2.35 -9.17 33.33
CA LEU A 57 3.06 -9.36 34.60
C LEU A 57 3.66 -10.77 34.69
N SER A 58 2.87 -11.78 34.33
CA SER A 58 3.30 -13.19 34.35
C SER A 58 4.47 -13.42 33.39
N PHE A 59 4.35 -12.92 32.15
CA PHE A 59 5.41 -12.96 31.15
C PHE A 59 6.68 -12.22 31.60
N SER A 60 6.53 -11.03 32.17
CA SER A 60 7.67 -10.21 32.62
C SER A 60 8.43 -10.87 33.77
N LEU A 61 7.70 -11.51 34.70
CA LEU A 61 8.31 -12.26 35.81
C LEU A 61 9.08 -13.48 35.29
N LEU A 62 8.49 -14.27 34.39
CA LEU A 62 9.15 -15.41 33.76
C LEU A 62 10.40 -14.98 32.98
N LEU A 63 10.31 -13.89 32.23
CA LEU A 63 11.44 -13.33 31.50
C LEU A 63 12.53 -12.84 32.45
N LEU A 64 12.18 -12.21 33.57
CA LEU A 64 13.13 -11.72 34.57
C LEU A 64 13.89 -12.89 35.19
N LEU A 65 13.18 -13.94 35.62
CA LEU A 65 13.79 -15.16 36.14
C LEU A 65 14.70 -15.82 35.11
N THR A 66 14.24 -15.90 33.85
CA THR A 66 15.03 -16.46 32.75
C THR A 66 16.32 -15.68 32.52
N LEU A 67 16.25 -14.34 32.44
CA LEU A 67 17.44 -13.50 32.25
C LEU A 67 18.38 -13.54 33.46
N LEU A 68 17.85 -13.66 34.67
CA LEU A 68 18.68 -13.71 35.88
C LEU A 68 19.40 -15.06 36.02
N LEU A 69 18.69 -16.16 35.81
CA LEU A 69 19.18 -17.52 36.08
C LEU A 69 19.89 -18.15 34.88
N VAL A 70 19.46 -17.86 33.66
CA VAL A 70 19.97 -18.52 32.45
C VAL A 70 20.94 -17.60 31.72
N HIS A 71 22.24 -17.78 31.99
CA HIS A 71 23.30 -16.98 31.36
C HIS A 71 23.27 -16.97 29.81
N PRO A 72 23.07 -18.11 29.11
CA PRO A 72 22.90 -18.10 27.65
C PRO A 72 21.72 -17.27 27.17
N ALA A 73 20.63 -17.18 27.95
CA ALA A 73 19.45 -16.41 27.56
C ALA A 73 19.77 -14.90 27.50
N ARG A 74 20.53 -14.36 28.46
CA ARG A 74 21.01 -12.96 28.41
C ARG A 74 21.79 -12.65 27.13
N CYS A 75 22.61 -13.60 26.69
CA CYS A 75 23.35 -13.49 25.43
C CYS A 75 22.40 -13.44 24.22
N VAL A 76 21.45 -14.37 24.15
CA VAL A 76 20.44 -14.44 23.08
C VAL A 76 19.63 -13.14 23.03
N PHE A 77 19.09 -12.66 24.16
CA PHE A 77 18.30 -11.43 24.20
C PHE A 77 19.12 -10.19 23.81
N SER A 78 20.40 -10.15 24.16
CA SER A 78 21.31 -9.08 23.70
C SER A 78 21.56 -9.12 22.20
N MET A 79 21.52 -10.30 21.58
CA MET A 79 21.70 -10.48 20.13
C MET A 79 20.44 -10.16 19.32
N ILE A 80 19.25 -10.13 19.91
CA ILE A 80 18.01 -9.82 19.19
C ILE A 80 18.10 -8.43 18.53
N MET A 81 18.59 -7.43 19.26
CA MET A 81 18.71 -6.05 18.77
C MET A 81 19.61 -5.94 17.52
N PRO A 82 20.87 -6.43 17.51
CA PRO A 82 21.67 -6.44 16.29
C PRO A 82 21.08 -7.35 15.20
N THR A 83 20.37 -8.43 15.56
CA THR A 83 19.72 -9.31 14.56
C THR A 83 18.66 -8.58 13.74
N LEU A 84 18.00 -7.55 14.29
CA LEU A 84 17.13 -6.63 13.52
C LEU A 84 17.87 -5.92 12.38
N GLY A 85 19.16 -5.63 12.55
CA GLY A 85 20.00 -5.02 11.51
C GLY A 85 20.40 -5.98 10.39
N THR A 86 19.98 -7.25 10.44
CA THR A 86 20.37 -8.27 9.45
C THR A 86 19.31 -8.50 8.38
N LYS A 87 19.53 -9.48 7.48
CA LYS A 87 18.54 -9.92 6.47
C LYS A 87 17.18 -10.26 7.11
N GLN A 88 17.21 -10.74 8.35
CA GLN A 88 16.06 -11.05 9.19
C GLN A 88 15.15 -9.83 9.39
N GLY A 89 15.67 -8.78 10.02
CA GLY A 89 14.87 -7.57 10.29
C GLY A 89 14.50 -6.82 9.01
N ARG A 90 15.27 -6.92 7.92
CA ARG A 90 14.81 -6.39 6.62
C ARG A 90 13.55 -7.06 6.11
N LYS A 91 13.41 -8.39 6.24
CA LYS A 91 12.17 -9.08 5.86
C LYS A 91 10.98 -8.55 6.65
N LEU A 92 11.17 -8.25 7.94
CA LEU A 92 10.13 -7.59 8.75
C LEU A 92 9.80 -6.21 8.21
N LEU A 93 10.80 -5.35 8.04
CA LEU A 93 10.57 -3.99 7.58
C LEU A 93 9.82 -3.97 6.25
N PHE A 94 10.15 -4.88 5.32
CA PHE A 94 9.36 -5.07 4.09
C PHE A 94 7.92 -5.50 4.36
N SER A 95 7.71 -6.50 5.21
CA SER A 95 6.37 -6.95 5.62
C SER A 95 5.55 -5.79 6.21
N THR A 96 6.16 -4.97 7.08
CA THR A 96 5.54 -3.78 7.65
C THR A 96 5.20 -2.72 6.60
N CYS A 97 6.09 -2.47 5.63
CA CYS A 97 5.81 -1.55 4.52
C CYS A 97 4.61 -2.02 3.69
N VAL A 98 4.56 -3.31 3.34
CA VAL A 98 3.42 -3.92 2.63
C VAL A 98 2.16 -3.78 3.47
N MET A 99 2.22 -4.10 4.76
CA MET A 99 1.10 -3.97 5.69
C MET A 99 0.54 -2.54 5.71
N ILE A 100 1.40 -1.53 5.88
CA ILE A 100 0.98 -0.12 5.90
C ILE A 100 0.34 0.26 4.56
N ALA A 101 0.92 -0.15 3.44
CA ALA A 101 0.37 0.13 2.11
C ALA A 101 -1.02 -0.50 1.93
N VAL A 102 -1.19 -1.76 2.33
CA VAL A 102 -2.46 -2.47 2.17
C VAL A 102 -3.53 -1.96 3.16
N VAL A 103 -3.16 -1.53 4.37
CA VAL A 103 -4.13 -0.97 5.35
C VAL A 103 -4.56 0.45 5.01
N ASN A 104 -3.67 1.28 4.45
CA ASN A 104 -3.94 2.71 4.30
C ASN A 104 -4.17 3.10 2.85
N ILE A 105 -3.32 2.65 1.93
CA ILE A 105 -3.34 3.08 0.53
C ILE A 105 -4.44 2.33 -0.24
N THR A 106 -4.51 1.00 -0.09
CA THR A 106 -5.52 0.20 -0.81
C THR A 106 -6.96 0.61 -0.51
N PRO A 107 -7.38 0.86 0.75
CA PRO A 107 -8.74 1.31 1.02
C PRO A 107 -9.00 2.73 0.53
N ASN A 108 -7.97 3.59 0.47
CA ASN A 108 -8.11 4.94 -0.08
C ASN A 108 -8.34 4.90 -1.60
N ILE A 109 -7.57 4.09 -2.32
CA ILE A 109 -7.81 3.78 -3.74
C ILE A 109 -9.24 3.27 -3.94
N MET A 110 -9.66 2.30 -3.13
CA MET A 110 -10.99 1.70 -3.22
C MET A 110 -12.10 2.72 -2.98
N SER A 111 -11.93 3.59 -1.98
CA SER A 111 -12.87 4.68 -1.68
C SER A 111 -13.02 5.62 -2.88
N ASN A 112 -11.91 6.04 -3.50
CA ASN A 112 -11.94 6.89 -4.69
C ASN A 112 -12.59 6.20 -5.91
N LEU A 113 -12.31 4.90 -6.12
CA LEU A 113 -12.99 4.12 -7.15
C LEU A 113 -14.49 4.02 -6.91
N LYS A 114 -14.93 3.85 -5.66
CA LYS A 114 -16.34 3.86 -5.28
C LYS A 114 -17.00 5.20 -5.60
N THR A 115 -16.32 6.32 -5.32
CA THR A 115 -16.79 7.66 -5.70
C THR A 115 -16.96 7.78 -7.22
N ILE A 116 -15.98 7.32 -8.01
CA ILE A 116 -16.07 7.31 -9.48
C ILE A 116 -17.29 6.49 -9.95
N LEU A 117 -17.48 5.30 -9.40
CA LEU A 117 -18.61 4.42 -9.73
C LEU A 117 -19.96 5.03 -9.35
N GLN A 118 -20.05 5.74 -8.21
CA GLN A 118 -21.26 6.47 -7.82
C GLN A 118 -21.61 7.55 -8.85
N VAL A 119 -20.62 8.31 -9.33
CA VAL A 119 -20.84 9.32 -10.37
C VAL A 119 -21.29 8.68 -11.67
N ILE A 120 -20.63 7.60 -12.12
CA ILE A 120 -21.02 6.88 -13.34
C ILE A 120 -22.47 6.37 -13.20
N LYS A 121 -22.83 5.75 -12.07
CA LYS A 121 -24.19 5.28 -11.80
C LYS A 121 -25.21 6.42 -11.87
N CYS A 122 -24.87 7.57 -11.30
CA CYS A 122 -25.73 8.76 -11.33
C CYS A 122 -25.94 9.27 -12.76
N ILE A 123 -24.84 9.43 -13.52
CA ILE A 123 -24.88 9.92 -14.90
C ILE A 123 -25.67 8.96 -15.78
N CYS A 124 -25.39 7.65 -15.71
CA CYS A 124 -26.11 6.65 -16.50
C CYS A 124 -27.61 6.64 -16.17
N LYS A 125 -27.99 6.76 -14.90
CA LYS A 125 -29.39 6.80 -14.49
C LYS A 125 -30.12 8.03 -15.03
N ASN A 126 -29.60 9.23 -14.72
CA ASN A 126 -30.28 10.47 -15.12
C ASN A 126 -30.25 10.69 -16.64
N SER A 127 -29.15 10.34 -17.32
CA SER A 127 -29.10 10.43 -18.79
C SER A 127 -30.12 9.50 -19.45
N SER A 128 -30.29 8.27 -18.93
CA SER A 128 -31.31 7.34 -19.43
C SER A 128 -32.71 7.90 -19.23
N ASP A 129 -33.02 8.42 -18.03
CA ASP A 129 -34.31 9.06 -17.74
C ASP A 129 -34.55 10.27 -18.65
N SER A 130 -33.53 11.08 -18.90
CA SER A 130 -33.62 12.28 -19.73
C SER A 130 -33.78 11.97 -21.22
N LEU A 131 -33.08 10.95 -21.72
CA LEU A 131 -33.23 10.46 -23.10
C LEU A 131 -34.63 9.90 -23.34
N LEU A 132 -35.18 9.15 -22.37
CA LEU A 132 -36.55 8.66 -22.45
C LEU A 132 -37.57 9.81 -22.46
N ASN A 133 -37.41 10.82 -21.61
CA ASN A 133 -38.26 12.02 -21.65
C ASN A 133 -38.15 12.77 -22.99
N SER A 134 -36.97 12.80 -23.61
CA SER A 134 -36.78 13.40 -24.94
C SER A 134 -37.59 12.70 -26.03
N THR A 135 -37.86 11.39 -25.89
CA THR A 135 -38.70 10.68 -26.86
C THR A 135 -40.15 11.16 -26.86
N ALA A 136 -40.67 11.61 -25.71
CA ALA A 136 -41.99 12.22 -25.63
C ALA A 136 -42.03 13.57 -26.36
N LEU A 137 -40.95 14.35 -26.28
CA LEU A 137 -40.79 15.59 -27.05
C LEU A 137 -40.73 15.31 -28.55
N LEU A 138 -39.93 14.34 -28.99
CA LEU A 138 -39.88 13.94 -30.41
C LEU A 138 -41.24 13.47 -30.92
N LYS A 139 -42.00 12.74 -30.09
CA LYS A 139 -43.39 12.39 -30.41
C LYS A 139 -44.23 13.65 -30.61
N LYS A 140 -44.21 14.60 -29.67
CA LYS A 140 -44.96 15.86 -29.79
C LYS A 140 -44.59 16.64 -31.05
N VAL A 141 -43.29 16.79 -31.32
CA VAL A 141 -42.78 17.49 -32.52
C VAL A 141 -43.28 16.82 -33.80
N SER A 142 -43.28 15.49 -33.84
CA SER A 142 -43.81 14.72 -34.98
C SER A 142 -45.32 14.92 -35.16
N TRP A 143 -46.10 15.06 -34.08
CA TRP A 143 -47.53 15.33 -34.18
C TRP A 143 -47.78 16.76 -34.64
N ASP A 144 -47.17 17.77 -34.00
CA ASP A 144 -47.28 19.18 -34.37
C ASP A 144 -46.94 19.42 -35.85
N PHE A 145 -45.86 18.77 -36.34
CA PHE A 145 -45.45 18.87 -37.73
C PHE A 145 -46.46 18.19 -38.68
N GLY A 146 -46.95 17.00 -38.32
CA GLY A 146 -47.97 16.28 -39.08
C GLY A 146 -49.30 17.05 -39.17
N ASP A 147 -49.76 17.63 -38.06
CA ASP A 147 -50.98 18.44 -37.97
C ASP A 147 -50.86 19.69 -38.84
N THR A 148 -49.73 20.40 -38.78
CA THR A 148 -49.51 21.58 -39.64
C THR A 148 -49.46 21.21 -41.13
N ILE A 149 -49.01 20.00 -41.45
CA ILE A 149 -49.07 19.43 -42.81
C ILE A 149 -50.52 19.05 -43.21
N GLN A 150 -51.47 18.97 -42.29
CA GLN A 150 -52.83 18.57 -42.62
C GLN A 150 -53.83 19.73 -42.59
N GLU A 151 -53.59 20.75 -41.76
CA GLU A 151 -54.54 21.83 -41.45
C GLU A 151 -54.81 22.79 -42.63
N ASN A 152 -53.85 23.01 -43.53
CA ASN A 152 -54.01 23.91 -44.69
C ASN A 152 -54.01 23.13 -46.02
N THR A 153 -55.15 22.51 -46.35
CA THR A 153 -55.32 21.68 -47.55
C THR A 153 -56.25 22.37 -48.56
N HIS A 154 -55.72 22.78 -49.72
CA HIS A 154 -56.57 23.20 -50.84
C HIS A 154 -57.31 21.97 -51.42
N PRO A 155 -58.56 22.11 -51.91
CA PRO A 155 -59.37 20.99 -52.41
C PRO A 155 -58.75 20.20 -53.58
N LEU A 156 -57.68 20.70 -54.21
CA LEU A 156 -57.04 20.07 -55.37
C LEU A 156 -56.02 18.98 -55.03
N TYR A 157 -55.52 18.92 -53.80
CA TYR A 157 -54.50 17.95 -53.38
C TYR A 157 -54.80 17.45 -51.96
N LYS A 158 -54.94 16.14 -51.80
CA LYS A 158 -55.05 15.52 -50.47
C LYS A 158 -53.65 15.05 -50.05
N PRO A 159 -53.03 15.64 -49.01
CA PRO A 159 -51.74 15.16 -48.55
C PRO A 159 -51.87 13.71 -48.06
N MET A 160 -50.83 12.89 -48.27
CA MET A 160 -50.68 11.59 -47.59
C MET A 160 -50.55 11.82 -46.09
N ASN A 161 -50.80 10.77 -45.30
CA ASN A 161 -50.76 10.83 -43.84
C ASN A 161 -49.44 11.46 -43.34
N GLY A 162 -49.52 12.66 -42.78
CA GLY A 162 -48.35 13.47 -42.39
C GLY A 162 -47.73 13.06 -41.06
N HIS A 163 -48.37 12.13 -40.33
CA HIS A 163 -47.88 11.65 -39.05
C HIS A 163 -46.72 10.65 -39.23
N PHE A 164 -45.54 11.02 -38.74
CA PHE A 164 -44.42 10.09 -38.69
C PHE A 164 -44.60 9.09 -37.55
N ARG A 165 -44.51 7.80 -37.86
CA ARG A 165 -44.51 6.75 -36.84
C ARG A 165 -43.08 6.57 -36.33
N LEU A 166 -42.72 7.29 -35.27
CA LEU A 166 -41.48 6.99 -34.55
C LEU A 166 -41.61 5.62 -33.88
N SER A 167 -40.77 4.66 -34.30
CA SER A 167 -40.53 3.42 -33.57
C SER A 167 -39.73 3.72 -32.31
N LEU A 168 -40.43 4.18 -31.26
CA LEU A 168 -39.83 4.32 -29.92
C LEU A 168 -39.38 2.95 -29.41
N LEU A 169 -38.24 2.91 -28.70
CA LEU A 169 -37.77 1.74 -27.99
C LEU A 169 -38.84 1.28 -26.97
N GLN A 170 -39.57 0.22 -27.30
CA GLN A 170 -40.76 -0.21 -26.57
C GLN A 170 -40.45 -0.90 -25.21
N ASN A 171 -39.19 -1.31 -24.98
CA ASN A 171 -38.73 -2.01 -23.76
C ASN A 171 -37.80 -1.14 -22.88
N SER A 172 -38.18 0.11 -22.64
CA SER A 172 -37.43 1.03 -21.77
C SER A 172 -37.24 0.50 -20.34
N SER A 173 -38.22 -0.23 -19.80
CA SER A 173 -38.18 -0.83 -18.45
C SER A 173 -37.10 -1.92 -18.31
N LEU A 174 -36.92 -2.76 -19.33
CA LEU A 174 -35.93 -3.84 -19.33
C LEU A 174 -34.49 -3.29 -19.33
N ILE A 175 -34.26 -2.20 -20.07
CA ILE A 175 -32.95 -1.54 -20.13
C ILE A 175 -32.63 -0.87 -18.79
N TYR A 176 -33.61 -0.18 -18.19
CA TYR A 176 -33.47 0.41 -16.86
C TYR A 176 -33.12 -0.65 -15.81
N GLN A 177 -33.83 -1.79 -15.85
CA GLN A 177 -33.59 -2.90 -14.93
C GLN A 177 -32.20 -3.51 -15.11
N LYS A 178 -31.73 -3.70 -16.36
CA LYS A 178 -30.39 -4.22 -16.65
C LYS A 178 -29.27 -3.26 -16.20
N MET A 179 -29.40 -1.96 -16.48
CA MET A 179 -28.43 -0.96 -16.02
C MET A 179 -28.41 -0.84 -14.49
N HIS A 180 -29.57 -0.85 -13.84
CA HIS A 180 -29.67 -0.81 -12.38
C HIS A 180 -29.01 -2.04 -11.74
N LEU A 181 -29.34 -3.24 -12.23
CA LEU A 181 -28.77 -4.50 -11.75
C LEU A 181 -27.25 -4.54 -11.93
N ALA A 182 -26.73 -4.09 -13.08
CA ALA A 182 -25.30 -4.04 -13.33
C ALA A 182 -24.58 -3.12 -12.34
N GLY A 183 -25.12 -1.91 -12.10
CA GLY A 183 -24.54 -0.97 -11.13
C GLY A 183 -24.61 -1.46 -9.68
N GLU A 184 -25.67 -2.16 -9.30
CA GLU A 184 -25.83 -2.72 -7.96
C GLU A 184 -24.95 -3.96 -7.72
N LYS A 185 -24.78 -4.81 -8.74
CA LYS A 185 -23.86 -5.96 -8.69
C LYS A 185 -22.42 -5.50 -8.49
N ILE A 186 -21.96 -4.55 -9.30
CA ILE A 186 -20.59 -4.00 -9.20
C ILE A 186 -20.35 -3.40 -7.81
N SER A 187 -21.28 -2.58 -7.30
CA SER A 187 -21.13 -1.98 -5.97
C SER A 187 -21.06 -3.02 -4.85
N ARG A 188 -21.81 -4.12 -4.94
CA ARG A 188 -21.79 -5.18 -3.91
C ARG A 188 -20.48 -5.97 -3.92
N GLU A 189 -19.99 -6.34 -5.11
CA GLU A 189 -18.71 -7.06 -5.24
C GLU A 189 -17.56 -6.25 -4.64
N PHE A 190 -17.48 -4.94 -4.93
CA PHE A 190 -16.46 -4.08 -4.35
C PHE A 190 -16.54 -3.94 -2.82
N LEU A 191 -17.74 -3.76 -2.26
CA LEU A 191 -17.93 -3.66 -0.80
C LEU A 191 -17.56 -4.96 -0.08
N SER A 192 -17.87 -6.12 -0.67
CA SER A 192 -17.51 -7.41 -0.10
C SER A 192 -16.00 -7.63 -0.04
N VAL A 193 -15.27 -7.21 -1.08
CA VAL A 193 -13.81 -7.30 -1.15
C VAL A 193 -13.16 -6.38 -0.11
N GLU A 194 -13.67 -5.17 0.09
CA GLU A 194 -13.12 -4.22 1.07
C GLU A 194 -13.18 -4.73 2.52
N VAL A 195 -14.32 -5.30 2.94
CA VAL A 195 -14.50 -5.84 4.28
C VAL A 195 -13.59 -7.05 4.51
N LEU A 196 -13.57 -7.99 3.56
CA LEU A 196 -12.70 -9.17 3.62
C LEU A 196 -11.22 -8.80 3.72
N ILE A 197 -10.78 -7.79 2.97
CA ILE A 197 -9.41 -7.28 3.02
C ILE A 197 -9.11 -6.67 4.39
N LYS A 198 -9.97 -5.77 4.90
CA LYS A 198 -9.75 -5.10 6.19
C LYS A 198 -9.65 -6.09 7.36
N ASP A 199 -10.53 -7.08 7.42
CA ASP A 199 -10.54 -8.07 8.51
C ASP A 199 -9.34 -9.02 8.41
N SER A 200 -9.03 -9.52 7.21
CA SER A 200 -7.88 -10.39 6.98
C SER A 200 -6.57 -9.73 7.38
N ILE A 201 -6.43 -8.44 7.07
CA ILE A 201 -5.21 -7.69 7.39
C ILE A 201 -5.06 -7.46 8.89
N ARG A 202 -6.14 -7.12 9.60
CA ARG A 202 -6.10 -6.92 11.05
C ARG A 202 -5.62 -8.19 11.76
N VAL A 203 -6.13 -9.35 11.35
CA VAL A 203 -5.72 -10.65 11.89
C VAL A 203 -4.28 -11.00 11.50
N ALA A 204 -3.89 -10.78 10.24
CA ALA A 204 -2.53 -11.05 9.79
C ALA A 204 -1.48 -10.20 10.53
N ASN A 205 -1.75 -8.91 10.75
CA ASN A 205 -0.84 -8.01 11.48
C ASN A 205 -0.66 -8.45 12.94
N ARG A 206 -1.74 -8.88 13.59
CA ARG A 206 -1.72 -9.43 14.96
C ARG A 206 -0.79 -10.64 15.06
N LEU A 207 -0.92 -11.61 14.15
CA LEU A 207 -0.13 -12.85 14.17
C LEU A 207 1.32 -12.64 13.73
N ALA A 208 1.57 -11.72 12.79
CA ALA A 208 2.90 -11.46 12.25
C ALA A 208 3.89 -10.97 13.31
N ALA A 209 3.46 -10.11 14.24
CA ALA A 209 4.31 -9.61 15.32
C ALA A 209 4.80 -10.74 16.25
N CYS A 210 3.90 -11.67 16.61
CA CYS A 210 4.24 -12.84 17.43
C CYS A 210 5.26 -13.74 16.73
N PHE A 211 4.94 -14.13 15.49
CA PHE A 211 5.82 -14.99 14.69
C PHE A 211 7.20 -14.36 14.52
N PHE A 212 7.26 -13.05 14.33
CA PHE A 212 8.50 -12.34 14.17
C PHE A 212 9.39 -12.36 15.43
N VAL A 213 8.82 -12.08 16.60
CA VAL A 213 9.58 -12.13 17.87
C VAL A 213 10.13 -13.54 18.10
N LEU A 214 9.30 -14.57 17.89
CA LEU A 214 9.74 -15.97 17.99
C LEU A 214 10.86 -16.30 17.01
N TYR A 215 10.76 -15.79 15.78
CA TYR A 215 11.75 -16.01 14.74
C TYR A 215 13.09 -15.33 15.06
N LEU A 216 13.09 -14.12 15.61
CA LEU A 216 14.33 -13.46 16.07
C LEU A 216 14.98 -14.20 17.24
N CYS A 217 14.19 -14.69 18.19
CA CYS A 217 14.68 -15.52 19.29
C CYS A 217 15.30 -16.81 18.76
N PHE A 218 14.65 -17.47 17.80
CA PHE A 218 15.16 -18.66 17.13
C PHE A 218 16.49 -18.40 16.43
N GLU A 219 16.60 -17.35 15.63
CA GLU A 219 17.82 -17.00 14.90
C GLU A 219 18.97 -16.63 15.84
N SER A 220 18.69 -15.87 16.89
CA SER A 220 19.69 -15.51 17.91
C SER A 220 20.18 -16.75 18.66
N THR A 221 19.27 -17.68 19.00
CA THR A 221 19.60 -18.96 19.64
C THR A 221 20.40 -19.86 18.70
N TRP A 222 20.01 -19.93 17.43
CA TRP A 222 20.70 -20.70 16.40
C TRP A 222 22.12 -20.19 16.17
N TYR A 223 22.29 -18.86 16.12
CA TYR A 223 23.60 -18.22 16.04
C TYR A 223 24.48 -18.61 17.24
N LEU A 224 23.94 -18.46 18.46
CA LEU A 224 24.68 -18.81 19.68
C LEU A 224 25.04 -20.31 19.71
N LYS A 225 24.12 -21.19 19.33
CA LYS A 225 24.36 -22.63 19.25
C LYS A 225 25.53 -22.93 18.31
N ASN A 226 25.52 -22.39 17.08
CA ASN A 226 26.60 -22.61 16.13
C ASN A 226 27.93 -22.02 16.60
N TYR A 227 27.89 -20.86 17.27
CA TYR A 227 29.05 -20.23 17.88
C TYR A 227 29.70 -21.13 18.94
N LEU A 228 28.89 -21.77 19.78
CA LEU A 228 29.35 -22.64 20.87
C LEU A 228 29.69 -24.07 20.42
N THR A 229 29.19 -24.53 19.27
CA THR A 229 29.42 -25.91 18.80
C THR A 229 30.49 -26.04 17.74
N SER A 230 30.78 -24.97 16.98
CA SER A 230 31.69 -25.02 15.85
C SER A 230 32.79 -23.97 15.95
N LEU A 231 34.03 -24.42 16.15
CA LEU A 231 35.23 -23.56 16.11
C LEU A 231 35.46 -22.92 14.73
N ARG A 232 34.83 -23.45 13.66
CA ARG A 232 34.92 -22.95 12.29
C ARG A 232 33.90 -21.85 11.98
N PHE A 233 32.75 -21.86 12.65
CA PHE A 233 31.69 -20.90 12.42
C PHE A 233 32.16 -19.49 12.78
N ASP A 234 31.97 -18.51 11.90
CA ASP A 234 32.29 -17.07 12.10
C ASP A 234 33.66 -16.79 12.78
N ASN A 235 34.68 -17.58 12.43
CA ASN A 235 36.02 -17.53 13.03
C ASN A 235 37.11 -17.21 11.98
N PHE A 236 37.03 -16.00 11.40
CA PHE A 236 37.95 -15.52 10.36
C PHE A 236 38.44 -14.08 10.64
N TYR A 237 38.39 -13.64 11.89
CA TYR A 237 38.69 -12.25 12.24
C TYR A 237 40.02 -12.10 12.96
N ILE A 238 40.72 -11.00 12.67
CA ILE A 238 41.92 -10.58 13.41
C ILE A 238 41.49 -9.91 14.72
N THR A 239 41.37 -10.68 15.80
CA THR A 239 41.05 -10.15 17.13
C THR A 239 42.32 -9.67 17.85
N LYS A 240 42.18 -8.75 18.81
CA LYS A 240 43.29 -8.32 19.68
C LYS A 240 43.94 -9.50 20.42
N LYS A 241 43.15 -10.52 20.81
CA LYS A 241 43.65 -11.75 21.43
C LYS A 241 44.56 -12.54 20.46
N LEU A 242 44.14 -12.67 19.19
CA LEU A 242 44.93 -13.33 18.16
C LEU A 242 46.22 -12.54 17.82
N GLU A 243 46.14 -11.22 17.74
CA GLU A 243 47.31 -10.36 17.51
C GLU A 243 48.36 -10.52 18.62
N ARG A 244 47.93 -10.51 19.89
CA ARG A 244 48.82 -10.76 21.04
C ARG A 244 49.44 -12.15 20.97
N LEU A 245 48.62 -13.19 20.78
CA LEU A 245 49.11 -14.56 20.68
C LEU A 245 50.15 -14.75 19.56
N ALA A 246 49.93 -14.13 18.39
CA ALA A 246 50.88 -14.18 17.29
C ALA A 246 52.16 -13.40 17.58
N ALA A 247 52.07 -12.26 18.26
CA ALA A 247 53.24 -11.49 18.70
C ALA A 247 54.08 -12.27 19.73
N ASP A 248 53.44 -12.85 20.74
CA ASP A 248 54.08 -13.65 21.78
C ASP A 248 54.85 -14.85 21.19
N ARG A 249 54.29 -15.47 20.15
CA ARG A 249 54.93 -16.59 19.43
C ARG A 249 55.86 -16.17 18.29
N ARG A 250 56.19 -14.87 18.17
CA ARG A 250 57.03 -14.30 17.09
C ARG A 250 56.55 -14.64 15.67
N ALA A 251 55.24 -14.87 15.50
CA ALA A 251 54.60 -15.30 14.27
C ALA A 251 53.65 -14.24 13.69
N ALA A 252 53.91 -12.95 13.95
CA ALA A 252 53.08 -11.83 13.47
C ALA A 252 52.97 -11.79 11.94
N HIS A 253 53.97 -12.31 11.21
CA HIS A 253 53.96 -12.40 9.74
C HIS A 253 52.79 -13.24 9.19
N LEU A 254 52.29 -14.24 9.96
CA LEU A 254 51.15 -15.08 9.57
C LEU A 254 49.85 -14.28 9.39
N LEU A 255 49.70 -13.18 10.14
CA LEU A 255 48.52 -12.31 10.08
C LEU A 255 48.54 -11.41 8.84
N VAL A 256 49.73 -11.03 8.37
CA VAL A 256 49.93 -10.19 7.19
C VAL A 256 49.83 -11.04 5.91
N GLY A 257 50.48 -12.22 5.88
CA GLY A 257 50.47 -13.11 4.71
C GLY A 257 49.09 -13.72 4.39
N SER A 258 48.26 -13.96 5.42
CA SER A 258 46.91 -14.52 5.25
C SER A 258 45.80 -13.46 5.05
N SER A 259 46.19 -12.20 4.85
CA SER A 259 45.31 -11.01 4.82
C SER A 259 44.10 -11.13 3.89
N LYS A 260 44.20 -11.87 2.77
CA LYS A 260 43.09 -11.99 1.81
C LYS A 260 41.84 -12.69 2.39
N LYS A 261 41.97 -13.48 3.46
CA LYS A 261 40.85 -14.21 4.09
C LYS A 261 40.50 -13.72 5.49
N LEU A 262 41.32 -12.85 6.10
CA LEU A 262 41.13 -12.41 7.47
C LEU A 262 40.65 -10.96 7.55
N ILE A 263 39.58 -10.73 8.32
CA ILE A 263 38.91 -9.43 8.41
C ILE A 263 39.16 -8.80 9.79
N ARG A 264 39.47 -7.50 9.84
CA ARG A 264 39.53 -6.77 11.12
C ARG A 264 38.11 -6.47 11.63
N PRO A 265 37.73 -6.92 12.84
CA PRO A 265 36.37 -6.78 13.37
C PRO A 265 35.99 -5.33 13.73
N THR A 266 36.97 -4.43 13.88
CA THR A 266 36.78 -2.99 14.16
C THR A 266 36.97 -2.10 12.93
N GLY A 267 37.33 -2.66 11.78
CA GLY A 267 37.52 -1.88 10.55
C GLY A 267 36.18 -1.45 9.96
N LEU A 268 36.06 -0.16 9.62
CA LEU A 268 34.95 0.39 8.83
C LEU A 268 35.06 0.05 7.33
N LYS A 269 36.21 -0.51 6.91
CA LYS A 269 36.44 -0.92 5.52
C LYS A 269 35.67 -2.20 5.22
N LEU A 270 34.71 -2.09 4.31
CA LEU A 270 34.07 -3.22 3.66
C LEU A 270 35.03 -3.82 2.63
N SER A 271 35.07 -5.15 2.54
CA SER A 271 35.76 -5.81 1.43
C SER A 271 35.00 -5.57 0.12
N TRP A 272 35.67 -5.69 -1.03
CA TRP A 272 35.00 -5.57 -2.33
C TRP A 272 33.87 -6.62 -2.46
N GLU A 273 34.10 -7.86 -2.02
CA GLU A 273 33.04 -8.88 -2.00
C GLU A 273 31.81 -8.47 -1.14
N GLU A 274 32.05 -7.85 0.02
CA GLU A 274 30.97 -7.30 0.87
C GLU A 274 30.23 -6.14 0.18
N VAL A 275 30.94 -5.26 -0.55
CA VAL A 275 30.35 -4.14 -1.30
C VAL A 275 29.47 -4.65 -2.44
N VAL A 276 29.92 -5.62 -3.25
CA VAL A 276 29.09 -6.22 -4.31
C VAL A 276 27.81 -6.81 -3.71
N LEU A 277 27.92 -7.52 -2.59
CA LEU A 277 26.78 -8.11 -1.91
C LEU A 277 25.82 -7.03 -1.36
N CYS A 278 26.34 -5.93 -0.83
CA CYS A 278 25.53 -4.78 -0.42
C CYS A 278 24.82 -4.12 -1.61
N LEU A 279 25.49 -3.97 -2.77
CA LEU A 279 24.88 -3.43 -3.99
C LEU A 279 23.73 -4.31 -4.48
N VAL A 280 23.91 -5.63 -4.57
CA VAL A 280 22.84 -6.56 -4.97
C VAL A 280 21.64 -6.47 -4.01
N LYS A 281 21.90 -6.37 -2.70
CA LYS A 281 20.84 -6.19 -1.70
C LYS A 281 20.15 -4.84 -1.84
N ALA A 282 20.91 -3.76 -2.08
CA ALA A 282 20.37 -2.42 -2.28
C ALA A 282 19.46 -2.38 -3.52
N MET A 283 19.86 -3.01 -4.63
CA MET A 283 19.04 -3.13 -5.83
C MET A 283 17.68 -3.79 -5.54
N LEU A 284 17.65 -4.85 -4.72
CA LEU A 284 16.40 -5.46 -4.29
C LEU A 284 15.51 -4.48 -3.48
N VAL A 285 16.11 -3.69 -2.59
CA VAL A 285 15.38 -2.63 -1.86
C VAL A 285 14.86 -1.56 -2.83
N THR A 286 15.64 -1.19 -3.84
CA THR A 286 15.22 -0.22 -4.87
C THR A 286 14.05 -0.72 -5.70
N VAL A 287 14.06 -1.99 -6.12
CA VAL A 287 12.91 -2.58 -6.84
C VAL A 287 11.65 -2.54 -5.98
N ALA A 288 11.75 -2.90 -4.70
CA ALA A 288 10.62 -2.81 -3.78
C ALA A 288 10.13 -1.37 -3.56
N LEU A 289 11.04 -0.39 -3.52
CA LEU A 289 10.69 1.03 -3.45
C LEU A 289 9.92 1.47 -4.70
N LEU A 290 10.38 1.08 -5.89
CA LEU A 290 9.70 1.39 -7.15
C LEU A 290 8.28 0.81 -7.19
N LEU A 291 8.10 -0.43 -6.75
CA LEU A 291 6.78 -1.05 -6.63
C LEU A 291 5.87 -0.29 -5.67
N LEU A 292 6.40 0.14 -4.51
CA LEU A 292 5.61 0.95 -3.58
C LEU A 292 5.26 2.33 -4.16
N LEU A 293 6.21 2.99 -4.82
CA LEU A 293 5.96 4.28 -5.47
C LEU A 293 4.91 4.17 -6.57
N LEU A 294 4.87 3.05 -7.29
CA LEU A 294 3.79 2.75 -8.23
C LEU A 294 2.43 2.68 -7.53
N VAL A 295 2.33 1.98 -6.40
CA VAL A 295 1.09 1.90 -5.60
C VAL A 295 0.67 3.28 -5.07
N VAL A 296 1.61 4.10 -4.59
CA VAL A 296 1.36 5.48 -4.16
C VAL A 296 0.89 6.34 -5.34
N ALA A 297 1.51 6.22 -6.50
CA ALA A 297 1.11 6.93 -7.71
C ALA A 297 -0.32 6.55 -8.13
N MET A 298 -0.69 5.27 -8.03
CA MET A 298 -2.05 4.81 -8.29
C MET A 298 -3.08 5.44 -7.35
N ASP A 299 -2.74 5.68 -6.07
CA ASP A 299 -3.61 6.37 -5.12
C ASP A 299 -3.82 7.85 -5.47
N HIS A 300 -2.73 8.56 -5.78
CA HIS A 300 -2.82 9.94 -6.27
C HIS A 300 -3.58 10.05 -7.59
N PHE A 301 -3.41 9.09 -8.49
CA PHE A 301 -4.14 9.02 -9.74
C PHE A 301 -5.64 8.78 -9.50
N ALA A 302 -6.00 7.79 -8.66
CA ALA A 302 -7.39 7.50 -8.31
C ALA A 302 -8.08 8.71 -7.67
N PHE A 303 -7.40 9.40 -6.74
CA PHE A 303 -7.89 10.65 -6.17
C PHE A 303 -8.11 11.74 -7.23
N SER A 304 -7.13 11.98 -8.10
CA SER A 304 -7.20 13.02 -9.13
C SER A 304 -8.35 12.78 -10.11
N VAL A 305 -8.55 11.52 -10.52
CA VAL A 305 -9.67 11.13 -11.39
C VAL A 305 -11.01 11.30 -10.64
N ALA A 306 -11.12 10.79 -9.41
CA ALA A 306 -12.34 10.91 -8.61
C ALA A 306 -12.73 12.37 -8.40
N ASP A 307 -11.80 13.21 -7.96
CA ASP A 307 -12.02 14.63 -7.74
C ASP A 307 -12.40 15.38 -9.03
N THR A 308 -11.73 15.08 -10.15
CA THR A 308 -12.07 15.68 -11.45
C THR A 308 -13.48 15.29 -11.89
N VAL A 309 -13.83 14.00 -11.77
CA VAL A 309 -15.15 13.48 -12.16
C VAL A 309 -16.26 14.08 -11.29
N VAL A 310 -16.04 14.19 -9.97
CA VAL A 310 -17.01 14.82 -9.05
C VAL A 310 -17.21 16.30 -9.41
N ARG A 311 -16.12 17.07 -9.58
CA ARG A 311 -16.20 18.49 -9.94
C ARG A 311 -16.89 18.71 -11.28
N LYS A 312 -16.57 17.90 -12.30
CA LYS A 312 -17.18 18.01 -13.63
C LYS A 312 -18.64 17.58 -13.66
N ALA A 313 -19.00 16.53 -12.91
CA ALA A 313 -20.40 16.12 -12.78
C ALA A 313 -21.27 17.19 -12.09
N ALA A 314 -20.71 17.93 -11.12
CA ALA A 314 -21.39 19.08 -10.53
C ALA A 314 -21.56 20.25 -11.52
N GLN A 315 -20.55 20.48 -12.37
CA GLN A 315 -20.57 21.56 -13.37
C GLN A 315 -21.56 21.32 -14.51
N PHE A 316 -21.66 20.08 -15.02
CA PHE A 316 -22.50 19.70 -16.17
C PHE A 316 -23.77 18.95 -15.75
N SER A 317 -24.51 19.51 -14.80
CA SER A 317 -25.72 18.88 -14.27
C SER A 317 -26.85 18.82 -15.31
N ALA A 318 -26.99 19.85 -16.15
CA ALA A 318 -27.97 19.92 -17.23
C ALA A 318 -27.39 20.61 -18.47
N VAL A 319 -27.71 20.10 -19.67
CA VAL A 319 -27.35 20.69 -20.96
C VAL A 319 -28.63 21.01 -21.73
N LEU A 320 -28.74 22.23 -22.24
CA LEU A 320 -29.86 22.65 -23.08
C LEU A 320 -29.65 22.18 -24.53
N ILE A 321 -30.61 21.44 -25.08
CA ILE A 321 -30.68 21.07 -26.49
C ILE A 321 -31.81 21.85 -27.16
N THR A 322 -31.52 22.40 -28.33
CA THR A 322 -32.50 23.10 -29.17
C THR A 322 -32.73 22.32 -30.46
N LEU A 323 -33.98 22.05 -30.78
CA LEU A 323 -34.41 21.40 -32.02
C LEU A 323 -35.20 22.42 -32.84
N SER A 324 -34.59 22.96 -33.89
CA SER A 324 -35.23 23.86 -34.85
C SER A 324 -35.63 23.08 -36.10
N ILE A 325 -36.92 23.10 -36.45
CA ILE A 325 -37.42 22.52 -37.70
C ILE A 325 -37.93 23.66 -38.57
N LYS A 326 -37.34 23.80 -39.76
CA LYS A 326 -37.72 24.77 -40.79
C LYS A 326 -38.12 24.02 -42.06
N TYR A 327 -39.36 24.19 -42.50
CA TYR A 327 -39.90 23.53 -43.68
C TYR A 327 -40.77 24.52 -44.47
N LYS A 328 -40.43 24.72 -45.74
CA LYS A 328 -41.14 25.64 -46.65
C LYS A 328 -41.53 24.91 -47.92
N VAL A 329 -42.77 25.06 -48.35
CA VAL A 329 -43.28 24.52 -49.62
C VAL A 329 -43.83 25.67 -50.44
N GLY A 330 -43.30 25.85 -51.65
CA GLY A 330 -43.83 26.76 -52.66
C GLY A 330 -44.29 26.00 -53.90
N ILE A 331 -45.29 26.53 -54.61
CA ILE A 331 -45.64 26.06 -55.96
C ILE A 331 -45.05 27.05 -56.97
N GLY A 332 -44.15 26.56 -57.82
CA GLY A 332 -43.72 27.28 -59.02
C GLY A 332 -44.74 27.07 -60.14
N ILE A 333 -45.53 28.09 -60.46
CA ILE A 333 -46.45 28.04 -61.61
C ILE A 333 -45.64 28.29 -62.89
N VAL A 334 -45.90 27.50 -63.93
CA VAL A 334 -45.21 27.59 -65.23
C VAL A 334 -45.38 29.01 -65.81
N PRO A 335 -44.29 29.72 -66.18
CA PRO A 335 -44.32 31.16 -66.48
C PRO A 335 -45.24 31.56 -67.65
N PHE A 336 -45.65 30.61 -68.49
CA PHE A 336 -46.59 30.85 -69.60
C PHE A 336 -47.98 31.29 -69.12
N LEU A 337 -48.47 30.77 -67.98
CA LEU A 337 -49.78 31.11 -67.43
C LEU A 337 -49.80 32.54 -66.85
N PHE A 338 -48.72 32.98 -66.22
CA PHE A 338 -48.59 34.36 -65.71
C PHE A 338 -48.56 35.41 -66.83
N LYS A 339 -48.01 35.06 -68.00
CA LYS A 339 -47.92 35.96 -69.16
C LYS A 339 -49.28 36.27 -69.78
N ILE A 340 -50.27 35.39 -69.63
CA ILE A 340 -51.65 35.59 -70.12
C ILE A 340 -52.44 36.50 -69.17
N ILE A 341 -52.15 36.48 -67.87
CA ILE A 341 -52.97 37.13 -66.82
C ILE A 341 -52.33 38.43 -66.28
N ARG A 342 -51.09 38.79 -66.70
CA ARG A 342 -50.32 39.95 -66.20
C ARG A 342 -50.23 40.01 -64.67
N LEU A 343 -50.00 38.87 -64.01
CA LEU A 343 -49.70 38.83 -62.58
C LEU A 343 -48.18 38.63 -62.36
N PRO A 344 -47.56 39.22 -61.33
CA PRO A 344 -46.15 38.97 -61.01
C PRO A 344 -45.95 37.48 -60.74
N SER A 345 -44.86 36.92 -61.29
CA SER A 345 -44.42 35.55 -60.99
C SER A 345 -43.82 35.51 -59.60
N GLU A 346 -44.66 35.60 -58.58
CA GLU A 346 -44.27 35.39 -57.19
C GLU A 346 -44.47 33.90 -56.87
N GLU A 347 -43.44 33.26 -56.30
CA GLU A 347 -43.54 31.89 -55.82
C GLU A 347 -44.63 31.84 -54.73
N LEU A 348 -45.73 31.16 -55.01
CA LEU A 348 -46.82 31.06 -54.04
C LEU A 348 -46.37 30.15 -52.91
N LEU A 349 -45.93 30.75 -51.79
CA LEU A 349 -45.62 30.04 -50.56
C LEU A 349 -46.90 29.42 -50.02
N LEU A 350 -46.97 28.09 -50.14
CA LEU A 350 -48.14 27.31 -49.78
C LEU A 350 -48.09 26.88 -48.31
N ARG A 351 -46.87 26.64 -47.77
CA ARG A 351 -46.65 26.26 -46.38
C ARG A 351 -45.33 26.77 -45.83
N ASP A 352 -45.38 27.27 -44.60
CA ASP A 352 -44.22 27.60 -43.79
C ASP A 352 -44.38 26.97 -42.40
N PHE A 353 -43.40 26.17 -41.98
CA PHE A 353 -43.28 25.63 -40.64
C PHE A 353 -41.90 25.97 -40.11
N ASP A 354 -41.82 26.96 -39.21
CA ASP A 354 -40.61 27.35 -38.51
C ASP A 354 -40.89 27.30 -37.00
N ARG A 355 -40.47 26.19 -36.35
CA ARG A 355 -40.63 26.01 -34.90
C ARG A 355 -39.34 25.55 -34.25
N THR A 356 -39.01 26.19 -33.13
CA THR A 356 -37.89 25.83 -32.24
C THR A 356 -38.41 25.23 -30.94
N TYR A 357 -37.95 24.03 -30.61
CA TYR A 357 -38.24 23.33 -29.37
C TYR A 357 -36.99 23.30 -28.48
N GLN A 358 -37.15 23.62 -27.21
CA GLN A 358 -36.07 23.60 -26.23
C GLN A 358 -36.28 22.43 -25.26
N HIS A 359 -35.24 21.65 -25.00
CA HIS A 359 -35.28 20.54 -24.05
C HIS A 359 -33.99 20.46 -23.23
N HIS A 360 -34.13 20.35 -21.91
CA HIS A 360 -32.98 20.16 -21.03
C HIS A 360 -32.68 18.67 -20.89
N LEU A 361 -31.46 18.27 -21.24
CA LEU A 361 -30.93 16.97 -20.85
C LEU A 361 -30.28 17.07 -19.48
N ASN A 362 -30.87 16.39 -18.49
CA ASN A 362 -30.35 16.35 -17.13
C ASN A 362 -29.46 15.12 -16.96
N PHE A 363 -28.17 15.34 -16.72
CA PHE A 363 -27.17 14.28 -16.52
C PHE A 363 -26.90 14.03 -15.04
N SER A 364 -27.15 15.02 -14.18
CA SER A 364 -27.06 14.89 -12.73
C SER A 364 -28.33 15.45 -12.09
N SER A 365 -28.78 14.85 -11.00
CA SER A 365 -29.93 15.33 -10.22
C SER A 365 -29.51 15.57 -8.77
N ALA A 366 -30.15 16.52 -8.09
CA ALA A 366 -29.92 16.81 -6.67
C ALA A 366 -30.12 15.61 -5.73
N ARG A 367 -30.63 14.48 -6.26
CA ARG A 367 -30.87 13.22 -5.53
C ARG A 367 -29.67 12.26 -5.56
N CYS A 368 -28.59 12.55 -6.27
CA CYS A 368 -27.37 11.76 -6.22
C CYS A 368 -26.46 12.25 -5.08
N SER A 369 -26.45 11.51 -3.97
CA SER A 369 -25.45 11.71 -2.91
C SER A 369 -24.11 11.14 -3.37
N ILE A 370 -23.26 12.00 -3.94
CA ILE A 370 -21.91 11.67 -4.38
C ILE A 370 -20.96 11.93 -3.21
N SER A 371 -20.24 10.89 -2.77
CA SER A 371 -19.22 11.05 -1.74
C SER A 371 -18.06 11.93 -2.23
N PRO A 372 -17.43 12.75 -1.37
CA PRO A 372 -16.23 13.49 -1.75
C PRO A 372 -15.05 12.55 -2.04
N ALA A 373 -14.12 13.00 -2.88
CA ALA A 373 -12.87 12.28 -3.12
C ALA A 373 -11.99 12.27 -1.85
N SER A 374 -11.31 11.15 -1.60
CA SER A 374 -10.46 10.94 -0.42
C SER A 374 -8.99 11.19 -0.77
N ALA A 375 -8.41 12.25 -0.20
CA ALA A 375 -7.02 12.63 -0.47
C ALA A 375 -6.01 11.68 0.21
N PRO A 376 -4.86 11.38 -0.43
CA PRO A 376 -3.79 10.59 0.17
C PRO A 376 -3.24 11.23 1.45
N ASN A 377 -2.97 10.41 2.47
CA ASN A 377 -2.51 10.90 3.79
C ASN A 377 -0.97 11.10 3.79
N PRO A 378 -0.47 12.34 4.02
CA PRO A 378 0.97 12.61 4.00
C PRO A 378 1.74 11.93 5.14
N SER A 379 1.10 11.65 6.28
CA SER A 379 1.77 10.98 7.40
C SER A 379 2.13 9.52 7.08
N VAL A 380 1.29 8.83 6.30
CA VAL A 380 1.55 7.47 5.81
C VAL A 380 2.74 7.46 4.86
N LEU A 381 2.81 8.45 3.95
CA LEU A 381 3.94 8.58 3.03
C LEU A 381 5.25 8.87 3.78
N LEU A 382 5.22 9.74 4.78
CA LEU A 382 6.38 10.02 5.63
C LEU A 382 6.84 8.76 6.37
N ALA A 383 5.92 8.01 6.97
CA ALA A 383 6.23 6.76 7.67
C ALA A 383 6.87 5.72 6.74
N LEU A 384 6.31 5.53 5.54
CA LEU A 384 6.87 4.64 4.52
C LEU A 384 8.26 5.12 4.06
N GLY A 385 8.44 6.42 3.83
CA GLY A 385 9.74 7.00 3.48
C GLY A 385 10.81 6.73 4.55
N LEU A 386 10.47 6.93 5.83
CA LEU A 386 11.35 6.64 6.96
C LEU A 386 11.69 5.14 7.04
N LEU A 387 10.71 4.25 6.86
CA LEU A 387 10.95 2.81 6.84
C LEU A 387 11.89 2.40 5.69
N PHE A 388 11.77 3.00 4.52
CA PHE A 388 12.70 2.76 3.41
C PHE A 388 14.10 3.30 3.69
N CYS A 389 14.23 4.46 4.34
CA CYS A 389 15.53 4.94 4.83
C CYS A 389 16.17 3.94 5.80
N ILE A 390 15.38 3.36 6.72
CA ILE A 390 15.85 2.30 7.62
C ILE A 390 16.23 1.04 6.82
N LEU A 391 15.45 0.63 5.82
CA LEU A 391 15.79 -0.50 4.95
C LEU A 391 17.13 -0.30 4.23
N TYR A 392 17.40 0.88 3.68
CA TYR A 392 18.69 1.18 3.07
C TYR A 392 19.84 1.16 4.07
N THR A 393 19.67 1.76 5.25
CA THR A 393 20.73 1.76 6.29
C THR A 393 21.05 0.34 6.77
N THR A 394 20.04 -0.52 6.94
CA THR A 394 20.25 -1.94 7.34
C THR A 394 20.97 -2.78 6.28
N VAL A 395 20.99 -2.38 5.00
CA VAL A 395 21.81 -3.06 3.98
C VAL A 395 23.30 -2.89 4.28
N PHE A 396 23.71 -1.68 4.69
CA PHE A 396 25.09 -1.38 5.04
C PHE A 396 25.45 -1.86 6.45
N LEU A 397 24.50 -1.77 7.39
CA LEU A 397 24.70 -2.16 8.78
C LEU A 397 24.71 -3.67 9.02
N GLU A 398 24.26 -4.50 8.06
CA GLU A 398 24.18 -5.96 8.24
C GLU A 398 25.52 -6.61 8.62
N THR A 399 26.62 -6.19 8.00
CA THR A 399 27.95 -6.72 8.31
C THR A 399 28.37 -6.34 9.72
N TYR A 400 28.06 -5.10 10.14
CA TYR A 400 28.33 -4.61 11.48
C TYR A 400 27.45 -5.27 12.54
N ALA A 401 26.18 -5.53 12.23
CA ALA A 401 25.25 -6.26 13.07
C ALA A 401 25.77 -7.67 13.38
N ARG A 402 26.24 -8.41 12.37
CA ARG A 402 26.84 -9.73 12.59
C ARG A 402 28.13 -9.67 13.42
N ARG A 403 29.00 -8.70 13.13
CA ARG A 403 30.21 -8.46 13.95
C ARG A 403 29.86 -8.13 15.40
N LEU A 404 28.77 -7.40 15.63
CA LEU A 404 28.25 -7.09 16.96
C LEU A 404 27.71 -8.35 17.65
N CYS A 405 26.92 -9.20 16.97
CA CYS A 405 26.49 -10.49 17.51
C CYS A 405 27.69 -11.33 17.96
N ARG A 406 28.75 -11.42 17.14
CA ARG A 406 29.99 -12.11 17.52
C ARG A 406 30.64 -11.50 18.78
N LYS A 407 30.74 -10.17 18.86
CA LYS A 407 31.30 -9.49 20.04
C LYS A 407 30.50 -9.77 21.31
N ILE A 408 29.16 -9.79 21.20
CA ILE A 408 28.27 -10.16 22.31
C ILE A 408 28.56 -11.61 22.73
N ALA A 409 28.57 -12.58 21.80
CA ALA A 409 28.90 -13.97 22.13
C ALA A 409 30.27 -14.09 22.84
N ALA A 410 31.28 -13.38 22.33
CA ALA A 410 32.63 -13.40 22.89
C ALA A 410 32.71 -12.79 24.31
N SER A 411 31.89 -11.79 24.64
CA SER A 411 31.85 -11.25 26.00
C SER A 411 31.16 -12.19 26.98
N PHE A 412 30.14 -12.94 26.54
CA PHE A 412 29.46 -13.91 27.39
C PHE A 412 30.28 -15.19 27.60
N PHE A 413 31.02 -15.65 26.59
CA PHE A 413 31.77 -16.90 26.61
C PHE A 413 33.27 -16.68 26.35
N PRO A 414 34.01 -16.04 27.29
CA PRO A 414 35.40 -15.66 27.07
C PRO A 414 36.36 -16.85 26.94
N ALA A 415 36.13 -17.93 27.69
CA ALA A 415 36.94 -19.16 27.61
C ALA A 415 36.81 -19.84 26.25
N TRP A 416 35.57 -19.91 25.73
CA TRP A 416 35.33 -20.46 24.39
C TRP A 416 35.98 -19.61 23.29
N GLU A 417 35.98 -18.29 23.44
CA GLU A 417 36.67 -17.41 22.49
C GLU A 417 38.20 -17.63 22.48
N GLU A 418 38.80 -18.01 23.61
CA GLU A 418 40.23 -18.35 23.67
C GLU A 418 40.55 -19.63 22.88
N GLU A 419 39.72 -20.66 23.02
CA GLU A 419 39.84 -21.89 22.24
C GLU A 419 39.69 -21.62 20.73
N ARG A 420 38.74 -20.76 20.34
CA ARG A 420 38.55 -20.34 18.94
C ARG A 420 39.76 -19.58 18.38
N VAL A 421 40.39 -18.73 19.18
CA VAL A 421 41.63 -18.02 18.80
C VAL A 421 42.79 -19.00 18.62
N LEU A 422 42.96 -19.97 19.53
CA LEU A 422 43.98 -21.01 19.42
C LEU A 422 43.77 -21.89 18.17
N TYR A 423 42.54 -22.31 17.92
CA TYR A 423 42.18 -23.07 16.72
C TYR A 423 42.52 -22.30 15.44
N LEU A 424 42.14 -21.02 15.37
CA LEU A 424 42.42 -20.18 14.19
C LEU A 424 43.93 -19.99 13.99
N TYR A 425 44.68 -19.73 15.07
CA TYR A 425 46.14 -19.64 15.03
C TYR A 425 46.77 -20.94 14.50
N GLY A 426 46.39 -22.10 15.06
CA GLY A 426 46.89 -23.40 14.61
C GLY A 426 46.57 -23.69 13.14
N LYS A 427 45.39 -23.27 12.66
CA LYS A 427 45.01 -23.38 11.25
C LYS A 427 45.86 -22.48 10.33
N LEU A 428 46.23 -21.29 10.78
CA LEU A 428 47.10 -20.37 10.03
C LEU A 428 48.54 -20.90 9.97
N SER A 429 49.03 -21.42 11.09
CA SER A 429 50.39 -21.96 11.23
C SER A 429 50.61 -23.28 10.49
N ARG A 430 49.57 -24.01 10.09
CA ARG A 430 49.70 -25.22 9.23
C ARG A 430 49.68 -24.90 7.73
N ARG A 431 49.30 -23.67 7.36
CA ARG A 431 49.17 -23.23 5.96
C ARG A 431 50.41 -22.51 5.44
N HIS A 432 51.26 -22.04 6.35
CA HIS A 432 52.62 -21.58 6.11
C HIS A 432 53.53 -22.64 6.69
#